data_AF-A0A1Q6LDI4-F1
#
_entry.id   AF-A0A1Q6LDI4-F1
#
_cell.length_a   1.000
_cell.length_b   1.000
_cell.length_c   1.000
_cell.angle_alpha   90.00
_cell.angle_beta   90.00
_cell.angle_gamma   90.00
#
_symmetry.space_group_name_H-M   'P 1'
#
loop_
_entity.id
_entity.type
_entity.pdbx_description
1 polymer ?
#
loop_
_entity_poly.entity_id
_entity_poly.type
_entity_poly.pdbx_seq_one_letter_code
_entity_poly.pdbx_strand_id
1 'polypeptide(L)'
;MEERSLKITGADTGFFNKLTKTLTRMLIPTKIGINGMVITIKRNAMLKTYEAFSKESQEYNNDELEKKFDSAYTVYLEALDKHIMDSIYKKVRNGTASDFEKEALSKYYEVTSLKEKDYIDYKYRKQKYLIDLDWQGINANSKEKIKQKYISFYIYKMDSLYKSILKNYSIKLADTTNAYDSSKEWIYTKIFYTLEEYIENILSLKVENYDEEFKGIKDDYERFQSFTVGKLDTRDNIEKNMILLGISRKLFTHSIPLIVAEQCYEKLLKDARILVQDTKIANKREKAYNMLINLIEDYNVRLLSTKVFWEDLSKRDEYKKFWDKYQKIAKLKETDFIEYVKQKEILFIKDDLKKIHDENNKVDYSKLEVYYKRKLLDYGQIKEIKNSYKSYGKYLGKIRNTVNKLSA
;
A
#
# COMPACT_ATOMS: atom_id res chain seq x y z
N MET A 1 -26.39 32.07 25.02
CA MET A 1 -25.24 32.99 24.92
C MET A 1 -24.02 32.14 25.17
N GLU A 2 -23.44 31.49 24.15
CA GLU A 2 -22.49 32.09 23.17
C GLU A 2 -21.27 32.70 23.90
N GLU A 3 -20.00 32.44 23.58
CA GLU A 3 -19.38 31.75 22.44
C GLU A 3 -17.85 31.65 22.66
N ARG A 4 -17.21 30.65 22.00
CA ARG A 4 -15.86 30.69 21.35
C ARG A 4 -14.60 30.87 22.24
N SER A 5 -13.48 30.17 22.06
CA SER A 5 -12.96 29.37 20.94
C SER A 5 -11.80 28.47 21.41
N LEU A 6 -11.73 27.24 20.89
CA LEU A 6 -10.54 26.40 20.87
C LEU A 6 -9.55 27.02 19.87
N LYS A 7 -8.47 27.63 20.38
CA LYS A 7 -7.33 28.01 19.54
C LYS A 7 -6.61 26.74 19.09
N ILE A 8 -6.82 26.37 17.82
CA ILE A 8 -5.91 25.53 17.06
C ILE A 8 -4.60 26.31 16.97
N THR A 9 -3.64 25.94 17.80
CA THR A 9 -2.28 26.48 17.73
C THR A 9 -1.53 25.71 16.66
N GLY A 10 -1.15 26.45 15.62
CA GLY A 10 -0.01 26.23 14.72
C GLY A 10 0.22 24.81 14.20
N ALA A 11 0.01 24.63 12.89
CA ALA A 11 0.64 23.56 12.13
C ALA A 11 2.13 23.49 12.47
N ASP A 12 2.52 22.39 13.11
CA ASP A 12 3.86 22.16 13.62
C ASP A 12 4.80 21.90 12.44
N THR A 13 5.41 22.96 11.90
CA THR A 13 6.50 22.90 10.91
C THR A 13 7.77 22.23 11.47
N GLY A 14 7.74 21.78 12.73
CA GLY A 14 8.82 21.08 13.42
C GLY A 14 8.89 19.55 13.21
N PHE A 15 7.87 18.91 12.61
CA PHE A 15 7.86 17.46 12.46
C PHE A 15 8.78 16.95 11.33
N PHE A 16 8.87 17.69 10.22
CA PHE A 16 9.77 17.40 9.10
C PHE A 16 11.25 17.37 9.56
N ASN A 17 11.67 18.32 10.39
CA ASN A 17 13.03 18.36 10.95
C ASN A 17 13.36 17.18 11.91
N LYS A 18 12.36 16.45 12.42
CA LYS A 18 12.55 15.30 13.33
C LYS A 18 12.65 13.97 12.59
N LEU A 19 11.95 13.80 11.46
CA LEU A 19 12.11 12.63 10.59
C LEU A 19 13.47 12.63 9.90
N THR A 20 13.93 13.80 9.42
CA THR A 20 15.29 13.96 8.91
C THR A 20 16.31 13.58 9.99
N LYS A 21 16.10 13.95 11.26
CA LYS A 21 17.02 13.62 12.37
C LYS A 21 16.98 12.16 12.84
N THR A 22 15.92 11.39 12.56
CA THR A 22 15.81 10.00 13.03
C THR A 22 16.45 9.03 12.03
N LEU A 23 16.32 9.26 10.72
CA LEU A 23 17.16 8.60 9.71
C LEU A 23 18.65 9.00 9.86
N THR A 24 18.90 10.23 10.33
CA THR A 24 20.25 10.73 10.65
C THR A 24 20.80 10.20 11.99
N ARG A 25 20.03 9.49 12.83
CA ARG A 25 20.59 8.82 14.04
C ARG A 25 21.17 7.43 13.78
N MET A 26 21.03 6.92 12.57
CA MET A 26 21.86 5.83 12.05
C MET A 26 23.21 6.36 11.48
N LEU A 27 23.64 7.55 11.92
CA LEU A 27 25.00 8.05 11.75
C LEU A 27 25.97 7.33 12.70
N ILE A 28 26.73 6.38 12.16
CA ILE A 28 28.16 6.29 12.50
C ILE A 28 28.92 6.95 11.35
N PRO A 29 29.80 7.94 11.60
CA PRO A 29 30.65 8.51 10.57
C PRO A 29 31.81 7.55 10.28
N THR A 30 31.55 6.51 9.50
CA THR A 30 32.56 5.94 8.59
C THR A 30 32.27 6.51 7.21
N LYS A 31 33.28 6.71 6.35
CA LYS A 31 33.07 7.15 4.96
C LYS A 31 32.17 6.14 4.23
N ILE A 32 30.85 6.33 4.30
CA ILE A 32 29.83 5.43 3.76
C ILE A 32 29.59 5.80 2.30
N GLY A 33 29.93 4.95 1.35
CA GLY A 33 29.55 5.14 -0.05
C GLY A 33 30.50 4.51 -1.07
N ILE A 34 29.99 4.33 -2.30
CA ILE A 34 30.72 3.80 -3.45
C ILE A 34 31.54 4.93 -4.12
N ASN A 35 32.57 5.46 -3.44
CA ASN A 35 33.35 6.59 -3.97
C ASN A 35 34.53 6.14 -4.84
N GLY A 36 34.23 5.65 -6.04
CA GLY A 36 35.23 5.38 -7.08
C GLY A 36 35.39 6.57 -8.03
N MET A 37 36.64 6.91 -8.39
CA MET A 37 36.92 7.96 -9.40
C MET A 37 36.20 7.68 -10.73
N VAL A 38 36.18 6.40 -11.16
CA VAL A 38 35.47 5.96 -12.37
C VAL A 38 33.96 6.21 -12.26
N ILE A 39 33.34 5.86 -11.13
CA ILE A 39 31.90 6.07 -10.90
C ILE A 39 31.59 7.56 -10.96
N THR A 40 32.43 8.40 -10.35
CA THR A 40 32.23 9.86 -10.38
C THR A 40 32.25 10.40 -11.82
N ILE A 41 33.19 9.93 -12.65
CA ILE A 41 33.27 10.32 -14.07
C ILE A 41 32.01 9.87 -14.83
N LYS A 42 31.59 8.60 -14.67
CA LYS A 42 30.41 8.06 -15.37
C LYS A 42 29.11 8.71 -14.90
N ARG A 43 28.96 8.96 -13.59
CA ARG A 43 27.83 9.67 -13.00
C ARG A 43 27.71 11.08 -13.58
N ASN A 44 28.81 11.84 -13.64
CA ASN A 44 28.79 13.20 -14.19
C ASN A 44 28.43 13.22 -15.68
N ALA A 45 28.93 12.25 -16.45
CA ALA A 45 28.56 12.10 -17.86
C ALA A 45 27.06 11.81 -18.02
N MET A 46 26.53 10.86 -17.23
CA MET A 46 25.11 10.53 -17.20
C MET A 46 24.24 11.72 -16.79
N LEU A 47 24.62 12.45 -15.72
CA LEU A 47 23.88 13.62 -15.26
C LEU A 47 23.85 14.73 -16.33
N LYS A 48 24.94 14.91 -17.08
CA LYS A 48 24.97 15.89 -18.18
C LYS A 48 23.99 15.50 -19.30
N THR A 49 23.94 14.22 -19.68
CA THR A 49 22.97 13.74 -20.68
C THR A 49 21.53 13.78 -20.17
N TYR A 50 21.31 13.51 -18.87
CA TYR A 50 20.01 13.64 -18.22
C TYR A 50 19.53 15.09 -18.21
N GLU A 51 20.38 16.05 -17.85
CA GLU A 51 20.03 17.47 -17.85
C GLU A 51 19.65 17.98 -19.26
N ALA A 52 20.32 17.48 -20.31
CA ALA A 52 19.96 17.81 -21.68
C ALA A 52 18.60 17.22 -22.05
N PHE A 53 18.40 15.93 -21.78
CA PHE A 53 17.14 15.23 -22.00
C PHE A 53 15.97 15.87 -21.25
N SER A 54 16.13 16.21 -19.97
CA SER A 54 15.06 16.76 -19.12
C SER A 54 14.64 18.17 -19.50
N LYS A 55 15.54 18.98 -20.09
CA LYS A 55 15.23 20.34 -20.53
C LYS A 55 14.49 20.36 -21.86
N GLU A 56 14.94 19.57 -22.83
CA GLU A 56 14.33 19.54 -24.17
C GLU A 56 13.02 18.75 -24.23
N SER A 57 12.81 17.76 -23.34
CA SER A 57 11.53 17.03 -23.28
C SER A 57 10.32 17.90 -22.88
N GLN A 58 10.54 19.15 -22.45
CA GLN A 58 9.49 20.15 -22.29
C GLN A 58 9.12 20.87 -23.60
N GLU A 59 9.99 20.82 -24.63
CA GLU A 59 9.85 21.58 -25.88
C GLU A 59 9.65 20.67 -27.11
N TYR A 60 10.33 19.52 -27.21
CA TYR A 60 10.18 18.52 -28.29
C TYR A 60 10.55 17.11 -27.82
N ASN A 61 9.86 16.09 -28.35
CA ASN A 61 10.20 14.69 -28.09
C ASN A 61 11.44 14.31 -28.92
N ASN A 62 12.63 14.34 -28.32
CA ASN A 62 13.89 14.11 -29.01
C ASN A 62 14.45 12.71 -28.71
N ASP A 63 14.02 11.71 -29.50
CA ASP A 63 14.47 10.31 -29.43
C ASP A 63 16.01 10.15 -29.39
N GLU A 64 16.76 11.09 -29.97
CA GLU A 64 18.22 11.06 -29.96
C GLU A 64 18.79 11.37 -28.57
N LEU A 65 18.22 12.33 -27.85
CA LEU A 65 18.64 12.67 -26.48
C LEU A 65 18.30 11.55 -25.50
N GLU A 66 17.14 10.91 -25.65
CA GLU A 66 16.76 9.76 -24.84
C GLU A 66 17.77 8.61 -25.03
N LYS A 67 18.11 8.26 -26.28
CA LYS A 67 19.14 7.24 -26.59
C LYS A 67 20.51 7.58 -26.00
N LYS A 68 20.93 8.86 -26.06
CA LYS A 68 22.19 9.33 -25.46
C LYS A 68 22.16 9.17 -23.94
N PHE A 69 21.07 9.55 -23.30
CA PHE A 69 20.87 9.37 -21.86
C PHE A 69 20.88 7.89 -21.48
N ASP A 70 20.13 7.04 -22.16
CA ASP A 70 20.08 5.59 -21.89
C ASP A 70 21.44 4.91 -22.05
N SER A 71 22.22 5.32 -23.05
CA SER A 71 23.58 4.83 -23.25
C SER A 71 24.49 5.23 -22.08
N ALA A 72 24.46 6.49 -21.67
CA ALA A 72 25.26 6.99 -20.55
C ALA A 72 24.83 6.36 -19.21
N TYR A 73 23.52 6.17 -19.01
CA TYR A 73 22.93 5.50 -17.86
C TYR A 73 23.38 4.04 -17.76
N THR A 74 23.40 3.31 -18.87
CA THR A 74 23.89 1.92 -18.93
C THR A 74 25.34 1.82 -18.49
N VAL A 75 26.21 2.66 -19.06
CA VAL A 75 27.64 2.69 -18.69
C VAL A 75 27.84 3.09 -17.23
N TYR A 76 26.99 3.97 -16.70
CA TYR A 76 27.01 4.35 -15.28
C TYR A 76 26.63 3.18 -14.37
N LEU A 77 25.56 2.44 -14.68
CA LEU A 77 25.17 1.24 -13.93
C LEU A 77 26.26 0.16 -13.97
N GLU A 78 26.87 -0.09 -15.12
CA GLU A 78 27.99 -1.04 -15.25
C GLU A 78 29.16 -0.66 -14.35
N ALA A 79 29.47 0.63 -14.24
CA ALA A 79 30.53 1.11 -13.36
C ALA A 79 30.19 0.88 -11.87
N LEU A 80 28.93 1.07 -11.47
CA LEU A 80 28.46 0.74 -10.12
C LEU A 80 28.56 -0.76 -9.84
N ASP A 81 28.03 -1.58 -10.75
CA ASP A 81 28.01 -3.03 -10.64
C ASP A 81 29.42 -3.61 -10.52
N LYS A 82 30.31 -3.15 -11.41
CA LYS A 82 31.72 -3.55 -11.40
C LYS A 82 32.40 -3.16 -10.10
N HIS A 83 32.14 -1.97 -9.56
CA HIS A 83 32.75 -1.57 -8.28
C HIS A 83 32.33 -2.47 -7.12
N ILE A 84 31.08 -2.94 -7.07
CA ILE A 84 30.66 -3.89 -6.02
C ILE A 84 31.54 -5.15 -6.06
N MET A 85 31.74 -5.74 -7.24
CA MET A 85 32.54 -6.96 -7.38
C MET A 85 34.05 -6.72 -7.25
N ASP A 86 34.57 -5.62 -7.80
CA ASP A 86 36.00 -5.36 -7.83
C ASP A 86 36.54 -4.74 -6.55
N SER A 87 35.70 -4.07 -5.77
CA SER A 87 36.09 -3.36 -4.56
C SER A 87 35.42 -3.96 -3.33
N ILE A 88 34.08 -3.90 -3.24
CA ILE A 88 33.34 -4.30 -2.04
C ILE A 88 33.55 -5.79 -1.75
N TYR A 89 33.32 -6.66 -2.74
CA TYR A 89 33.54 -8.10 -2.61
C TYR A 89 34.97 -8.44 -2.18
N LYS A 90 35.99 -7.81 -2.78
CA LYS A 90 37.39 -8.05 -2.40
C LYS A 90 37.68 -7.63 -0.96
N LYS A 91 37.15 -6.48 -0.53
CA LYS A 91 37.27 -6.03 0.86
C LYS A 91 36.59 -6.99 1.84
N VAL A 92 35.39 -7.49 1.51
CA VAL A 92 34.66 -8.45 2.36
C VAL A 92 35.44 -9.75 2.44
N ARG A 93 35.91 -10.27 1.30
CA ARG A 93 36.72 -11.50 1.24
C ARG A 93 38.03 -11.38 2.03
N ASN A 94 38.66 -10.21 2.01
CA ASN A 94 39.92 -9.96 2.72
C ASN A 94 39.73 -9.54 4.19
N GLY A 95 38.49 -9.48 4.70
CA GLY A 95 38.21 -9.09 6.08
C GLY A 95 38.42 -7.60 6.38
N THR A 96 38.55 -6.74 5.36
CA THR A 96 38.80 -5.30 5.51
C THR A 96 37.58 -4.44 5.22
N ALA A 97 36.42 -5.04 4.94
CA ALA A 97 35.18 -4.33 4.68
C ALA A 97 34.55 -3.77 5.95
N SER A 98 33.99 -2.57 5.83
CA SER A 98 33.06 -2.01 6.81
C SER A 98 31.77 -2.84 6.90
N ASP A 99 31.02 -2.70 7.98
CA ASP A 99 29.73 -3.39 8.13
C ASP A 99 28.71 -2.96 7.06
N PHE A 100 28.75 -1.67 6.68
CA PHE A 100 28.00 -1.16 5.53
C PHE A 100 28.34 -1.91 4.23
N GLU A 101 29.63 -2.10 3.93
CA GLU A 101 30.08 -2.80 2.72
C GLU A 101 29.69 -4.30 2.74
N LYS A 102 29.69 -4.94 3.91
CA LYS A 102 29.19 -6.31 4.08
C LYS A 102 27.69 -6.39 3.82
N GLU A 103 26.91 -5.49 4.39
CA GLU A 103 25.46 -5.41 4.18
C GLU A 103 25.13 -5.13 2.71
N ALA A 104 25.86 -4.21 2.08
CA ALA A 104 25.72 -3.90 0.67
C ALA A 104 26.01 -5.11 -0.22
N LEU A 105 27.05 -5.89 0.07
CA LEU A 105 27.32 -7.12 -0.68
C LEU A 105 26.23 -8.18 -0.46
N SER A 106 25.73 -8.32 0.76
CA SER A 106 24.65 -9.25 1.09
C SER A 106 23.37 -8.93 0.31
N LYS A 107 22.91 -7.67 0.35
CA LYS A 107 21.74 -7.20 -0.42
C LYS A 107 21.95 -7.35 -1.92
N TYR A 108 23.17 -7.10 -2.42
CA TYR A 108 23.50 -7.33 -3.83
C TYR A 108 23.30 -8.79 -4.25
N TYR A 109 23.74 -9.76 -3.43
CA TYR A 109 23.53 -11.17 -3.70
C TYR A 109 22.06 -11.59 -3.58
N GLU A 110 21.33 -11.07 -2.60
CA GLU A 110 19.89 -11.28 -2.48
C GLU A 110 19.18 -10.89 -3.77
N VAL A 111 19.44 -9.67 -4.28
CA VAL A 111 18.88 -9.20 -5.55
C VAL A 111 19.36 -10.05 -6.71
N THR A 112 20.64 -10.41 -6.78
CA THR A 112 21.20 -11.21 -7.88
C THR A 112 20.61 -12.61 -7.93
N SER A 113 20.24 -13.20 -6.78
CA SER A 113 19.57 -14.51 -6.71
C SER A 113 18.21 -14.53 -7.40
N LEU A 114 17.58 -13.36 -7.61
CA LEU A 114 16.33 -13.24 -8.35
C LEU A 114 16.51 -13.50 -9.85
N LYS A 115 17.73 -13.42 -10.40
CA LYS A 115 17.98 -13.53 -11.84
C LYS A 115 17.42 -14.81 -12.45
N GLU A 116 17.55 -15.92 -11.74
CA GLU A 116 17.09 -17.24 -12.18
C GLU A 116 15.60 -17.45 -11.93
N LYS A 117 15.06 -16.86 -10.84
CA LYS A 117 13.67 -17.05 -10.41
C LYS A 117 12.70 -16.11 -11.14
N ASP A 118 13.12 -14.88 -11.37
CA ASP A 118 12.29 -13.77 -11.81
C ASP A 118 13.15 -12.69 -12.49
N TYR A 119 13.51 -12.93 -13.75
CA TYR A 119 14.44 -12.05 -14.48
C TYR A 119 13.95 -10.61 -14.59
N ILE A 120 12.64 -10.38 -14.73
CA ILE A 120 12.06 -9.04 -14.84
C ILE A 120 12.17 -8.30 -13.49
N ASP A 121 11.83 -8.96 -12.38
CA ASP A 121 11.98 -8.38 -11.04
C ASP A 121 13.46 -8.11 -10.72
N TYR A 122 14.34 -9.06 -11.03
CA TYR A 122 15.80 -8.90 -10.96
C TYR A 122 16.28 -7.66 -11.72
N LYS A 123 15.87 -7.50 -12.99
CA LYS A 123 16.31 -6.39 -13.85
C LYS A 123 16.03 -5.03 -13.22
N TYR A 124 14.85 -4.84 -12.64
CA TYR A 124 14.47 -3.55 -12.05
C TYR A 124 15.03 -3.39 -10.64
N ARG A 125 14.99 -4.43 -9.79
CA ARG A 125 15.53 -4.39 -8.43
C ARG A 125 17.03 -4.20 -8.40
N LYS A 126 17.78 -4.79 -9.35
CA LYS A 126 19.23 -4.57 -9.46
C LYS A 126 19.55 -3.12 -9.77
N GLN A 127 18.88 -2.53 -10.75
CA GLN A 127 19.08 -1.11 -11.09
C GLN A 127 18.75 -0.19 -9.93
N LYS A 128 17.59 -0.40 -9.29
CA LYS A 128 17.17 0.32 -8.09
C LYS A 128 18.23 0.23 -7.00
N TYR A 129 18.67 -0.98 -6.68
CA TYR A 129 19.67 -1.22 -5.65
C TYR A 129 20.99 -0.50 -5.91
N LEU A 130 21.51 -0.56 -7.14
CA LEU A 130 22.76 0.12 -7.52
C LEU A 130 22.65 1.65 -7.34
N ILE A 131 21.52 2.23 -7.76
CA ILE A 131 21.27 3.68 -7.65
C ILE A 131 21.04 4.09 -6.20
N ASP A 132 20.27 3.33 -5.41
CA ASP A 132 20.08 3.55 -3.98
C ASP A 132 21.43 3.59 -3.24
N LEU A 133 22.30 2.64 -3.54
CA LEU A 133 23.62 2.52 -2.91
C LEU A 133 24.52 3.73 -3.26
N ASP A 134 24.45 4.22 -4.49
CA ASP A 134 25.17 5.44 -4.90
C ASP A 134 24.57 6.70 -4.27
N TRP A 135 23.24 6.81 -4.23
CA TRP A 135 22.52 7.91 -3.58
C TRP A 135 22.89 8.05 -2.10
N GLN A 136 22.93 6.94 -1.36
CA GLN A 136 23.36 6.94 0.04
C GLN A 136 24.76 7.54 0.19
N GLY A 137 25.69 7.17 -0.70
CA GLY A 137 27.04 7.72 -0.70
C GLY A 137 27.11 9.21 -1.04
N ILE A 138 26.31 9.66 -2.01
CA ILE A 138 26.23 11.07 -2.42
C ILE A 138 25.60 11.92 -1.32
N ASN A 139 24.47 11.47 -0.77
CA ASN A 139 23.74 12.19 0.26
C ASN A 139 24.57 12.34 1.55
N ALA A 140 25.39 11.34 1.89
CA ALA A 140 26.26 11.42 3.05
C ALA A 140 27.50 12.31 2.85
N ASN A 141 28.15 12.28 1.68
CA ASN A 141 29.52 12.83 1.53
C ASN A 141 29.71 13.92 0.47
N SER A 142 28.71 14.21 -0.36
CA SER A 142 28.86 15.17 -1.47
C SER A 142 28.47 16.59 -1.09
N LYS A 143 28.99 17.57 -1.84
CA LYS A 143 28.59 18.98 -1.73
C LYS A 143 27.13 19.15 -2.17
N GLU A 144 26.42 20.12 -1.59
CA GLU A 144 25.00 20.37 -1.85
C GLU A 144 24.66 20.49 -3.35
N LYS A 145 25.46 21.22 -4.12
CA LYS A 145 25.29 21.35 -5.58
C LYS A 145 25.26 20.01 -6.34
N ILE A 146 26.03 19.02 -5.89
CA ILE A 146 26.06 17.68 -6.50
C ILE A 146 24.83 16.89 -6.06
N LYS A 147 24.44 16.99 -4.78
CA LYS A 147 23.23 16.35 -4.26
C LYS A 147 21.99 16.81 -5.02
N GLN A 148 21.84 18.12 -5.21
CA GLN A 148 20.71 18.72 -5.91
C GLN A 148 20.63 18.32 -7.40
N LYS A 149 21.75 18.12 -8.07
CA LYS A 149 21.74 17.58 -9.45
C LYS A 149 21.35 16.11 -9.48
N TYR A 150 21.86 15.33 -8.54
CA TYR A 150 21.61 13.90 -8.50
C TYR A 150 20.21 13.56 -8.02
N ILE A 151 19.63 14.30 -7.07
CA ILE A 151 18.30 14.02 -6.51
C ILE A 151 17.22 14.07 -7.59
N SER A 152 17.30 15.02 -8.54
CA SER A 152 16.35 15.09 -9.66
C SER A 152 16.42 13.86 -10.56
N PHE A 153 17.63 13.44 -10.96
CA PHE A 153 17.84 12.17 -11.68
C PHE A 153 17.34 10.97 -10.87
N TYR A 154 17.68 10.91 -9.59
CA TYR A 154 17.35 9.83 -8.68
C TYR A 154 15.83 9.66 -8.58
N ILE A 155 15.10 10.73 -8.29
CA ILE A 155 13.64 10.73 -8.22
C ILE A 155 13.05 10.26 -9.56
N TYR A 156 13.49 10.82 -10.68
CA TYR A 156 13.02 10.44 -12.02
C TYR A 156 13.22 8.95 -12.30
N LYS A 157 14.43 8.42 -12.05
CA LYS A 157 14.73 7.03 -12.36
C LYS A 157 14.03 6.08 -11.38
N MET A 158 13.98 6.41 -10.10
CA MET A 158 13.28 5.62 -9.10
C MET A 158 11.79 5.51 -9.43
N ASP A 159 11.14 6.62 -9.79
CA ASP A 159 9.75 6.60 -10.26
C ASP A 159 9.51 5.56 -11.35
N SER A 160 10.35 5.58 -12.38
CA SER A 160 10.26 4.65 -13.51
C SER A 160 10.48 3.19 -13.07
N LEU A 161 11.45 2.95 -12.19
CA LEU A 161 11.76 1.61 -11.68
C LEU A 161 10.63 1.06 -10.79
N TYR A 162 10.11 1.83 -9.83
CA TYR A 162 8.98 1.44 -9.00
C TYR A 162 7.72 1.19 -9.83
N LYS A 163 7.43 2.07 -10.81
CA LYS A 163 6.32 1.86 -11.77
C LYS A 163 6.48 0.54 -12.52
N SER A 164 7.70 0.17 -12.91
CA SER A 164 7.97 -1.08 -13.64
C SER A 164 7.86 -2.32 -12.76
N ILE A 165 8.36 -2.26 -11.52
CA ILE A 165 8.26 -3.35 -10.53
C ILE A 165 6.79 -3.62 -10.21
N LEU A 166 6.02 -2.57 -9.89
CA LEU A 166 4.59 -2.69 -9.60
C LEU A 166 3.82 -3.24 -10.82
N LYS A 167 4.14 -2.78 -12.03
CA LYS A 167 3.55 -3.33 -13.26
C LYS A 167 3.84 -4.81 -13.44
N ASN A 168 5.08 -5.26 -13.16
CA ASN A 168 5.44 -6.67 -13.21
C ASN A 168 4.62 -7.50 -12.21
N TYR A 169 4.42 -7.00 -10.99
CA TYR A 169 3.58 -7.67 -9.99
C TYR A 169 2.10 -7.67 -10.36
N SER A 170 1.60 -6.59 -10.93
CA SER A 170 0.23 -6.51 -11.48
C SER A 170 -0.01 -7.56 -12.56
N ILE A 171 0.93 -7.73 -13.50
CA ILE A 171 0.85 -8.74 -14.56
C ILE A 171 0.82 -10.14 -13.94
N LYS A 172 1.74 -10.43 -13.01
CA LYS A 172 1.80 -11.73 -12.34
C LYS A 172 0.53 -12.03 -11.57
N LEU A 173 -0.04 -11.04 -10.88
CA LEU A 173 -1.28 -11.21 -10.16
C LEU A 173 -2.41 -11.59 -11.11
N ALA A 174 -2.52 -10.94 -12.28
CA ALA A 174 -3.48 -11.27 -13.31
C ALA A 174 -3.26 -12.69 -13.89
N ASP A 175 -2.01 -13.08 -14.13
CA ASP A 175 -1.65 -14.40 -14.66
C ASP A 175 -1.89 -15.53 -13.64
N THR A 176 -1.84 -15.23 -12.33
CA THR A 176 -2.14 -16.20 -11.26
C THR A 176 -3.63 -16.50 -11.06
N THR A 177 -4.50 -16.13 -11.99
CA THR A 177 -5.95 -16.36 -11.93
C THR A 177 -6.31 -17.83 -11.62
N ASN A 178 -5.48 -18.79 -12.03
CA ASN A 178 -5.63 -20.24 -11.75
C ASN A 178 -4.62 -20.84 -10.75
N ALA A 179 -3.80 -20.02 -10.08
CA ALA A 179 -2.77 -20.51 -9.14
C ALA A 179 -3.27 -20.62 -7.69
N TYR A 180 -2.59 -21.43 -6.87
CA TYR A 180 -2.87 -21.59 -5.43
C TYR A 180 -2.84 -20.24 -4.69
N ASP A 181 -3.74 -20.07 -3.71
CA ASP A 181 -3.89 -18.83 -2.92
C ASP A 181 -2.58 -18.31 -2.32
N SER A 182 -1.67 -19.20 -1.90
CA SER A 182 -0.37 -18.82 -1.32
C SER A 182 0.53 -18.03 -2.27
N SER A 183 0.42 -18.27 -3.58
CA SER A 183 1.18 -17.53 -4.59
C SER A 183 0.68 -16.07 -4.73
N LYS A 184 -0.63 -15.86 -4.63
CA LYS A 184 -1.26 -14.53 -4.67
C LYS A 184 -0.90 -13.72 -3.42
N GLU A 185 -0.93 -14.35 -2.25
CA GLU A 185 -0.54 -13.71 -0.98
C GLU A 185 0.88 -13.14 -1.02
N TRP A 186 1.81 -13.88 -1.63
CA TRP A 186 3.18 -13.39 -1.81
C TRP A 186 3.26 -12.19 -2.76
N ILE A 187 2.45 -12.17 -3.82
CA ILE A 187 2.40 -11.04 -4.76
C ILE A 187 1.79 -9.81 -4.09
N TYR A 188 0.68 -9.95 -3.35
CA TYR A 188 0.11 -8.83 -2.57
C TYR A 188 1.14 -8.24 -1.61
N THR A 189 1.82 -9.11 -0.88
CA THR A 189 2.89 -8.73 0.05
C THR A 189 3.99 -7.92 -0.66
N LYS A 190 4.46 -8.39 -1.82
CA LYS A 190 5.43 -7.65 -2.64
C LYS A 190 4.92 -6.28 -3.11
N ILE A 191 3.66 -6.18 -3.54
CA ILE A 191 3.02 -4.91 -3.94
C ILE A 191 3.03 -3.92 -2.76
N PHE A 192 2.51 -4.33 -1.60
CA PHE A 192 2.44 -3.47 -0.42
C PHE A 192 3.81 -3.02 0.06
N TYR A 193 4.79 -3.92 0.14
CA TYR A 193 6.17 -3.54 0.50
C TYR A 193 6.78 -2.56 -0.49
N THR A 194 6.52 -2.73 -1.78
CA THR A 194 7.09 -1.85 -2.82
C THR A 194 6.41 -0.47 -2.79
N LEU A 195 5.11 -0.40 -2.47
CA LEU A 195 4.41 0.87 -2.25
C LEU A 195 4.92 1.59 -0.99
N GLU A 196 5.07 0.87 0.12
CA GLU A 196 5.61 1.38 1.37
C GLU A 196 7.02 1.96 1.16
N GLU A 197 7.91 1.17 0.55
CA GLU A 197 9.29 1.56 0.27
C GLU A 197 9.36 2.82 -0.62
N TYR A 198 8.50 2.93 -1.64
CA TYR A 198 8.40 4.12 -2.47
C TYR A 198 7.95 5.35 -1.69
N ILE A 199 6.93 5.20 -0.84
CA ILE A 199 6.36 6.31 -0.07
C ILE A 199 7.37 6.81 0.98
N GLU A 200 8.08 5.91 1.64
CA GLU A 200 9.10 6.26 2.63
C GLU A 200 10.32 6.95 2.01
N ASN A 201 10.80 6.45 0.87
CA ASN A 201 12.11 6.85 0.35
C ASN A 201 12.06 7.84 -0.82
N ILE A 202 11.01 7.80 -1.64
CA ILE A 202 10.93 8.61 -2.87
C ILE A 202 9.87 9.69 -2.73
N LEU A 203 8.69 9.35 -2.22
CA LEU A 203 7.63 10.35 -2.06
C LEU A 203 8.02 11.41 -1.02
N SER A 204 8.70 11.02 0.06
CA SER A 204 9.28 11.96 1.03
C SER A 204 10.18 13.00 0.36
N LEU A 205 11.13 12.55 -0.48
CA LEU A 205 12.01 13.45 -1.24
C LEU A 205 11.21 14.33 -2.20
N LYS A 206 10.17 13.80 -2.84
CA LYS A 206 9.32 14.58 -3.74
C LYS A 206 8.54 15.68 -3.01
N VAL A 207 7.98 15.38 -1.84
CA VAL A 207 7.27 16.39 -1.03
C VAL A 207 8.23 17.48 -0.56
N GLU A 208 9.45 17.12 -0.15
CA GLU A 208 10.47 18.09 0.26
C GLU A 208 10.92 19.01 -0.89
N ASN A 209 10.89 18.56 -2.14
CA ASN A 209 11.41 19.29 -3.29
C ASN A 209 10.34 19.88 -4.23
N TYR A 210 9.10 19.38 -4.21
CA TYR A 210 8.04 19.67 -5.20
C TYR A 210 6.60 19.70 -4.58
N ASP A 211 6.44 20.32 -3.41
CA ASP A 211 5.22 20.27 -2.56
C ASP A 211 3.87 20.58 -3.27
N GLU A 212 3.85 21.49 -4.26
CA GLU A 212 2.59 21.91 -4.91
C GLU A 212 1.89 20.78 -5.67
N GLU A 213 2.64 19.79 -6.20
CA GLU A 213 2.10 18.68 -6.98
C GLU A 213 1.39 17.62 -6.13
N PHE A 214 1.51 17.68 -4.79
CA PHE A 214 1.07 16.62 -3.88
C PHE A 214 -0.10 17.01 -2.96
N LYS A 215 -0.73 18.17 -3.16
CA LYS A 215 -1.90 18.61 -2.37
C LYS A 215 -2.99 17.53 -2.25
N GLY A 216 -3.25 16.79 -3.33
CA GLY A 216 -4.29 15.76 -3.37
C GLY A 216 -3.96 14.48 -2.58
N ILE A 217 -2.71 14.24 -2.17
CA ILE A 217 -2.29 13.06 -1.40
C ILE A 217 -1.77 13.38 0.00
N LYS A 218 -1.70 14.67 0.36
CA LYS A 218 -1.08 15.13 1.60
C LYS A 218 -1.68 14.50 2.85
N ASP A 219 -3.01 14.51 2.97
CA ASP A 219 -3.71 13.93 4.12
C ASP A 219 -3.47 12.41 4.25
N ASP A 220 -3.49 11.69 3.13
CA ASP A 220 -3.22 10.25 3.11
C ASP A 220 -1.75 9.98 3.49
N TYR A 221 -0.81 10.82 3.03
CA TYR A 221 0.61 10.74 3.37
C TYR A 221 0.87 11.03 4.86
N GLU A 222 0.27 12.08 5.43
CA GLU A 222 0.38 12.40 6.86
C GLU A 222 -0.17 11.27 7.73
N ARG A 223 -1.29 10.66 7.33
CA ARG A 223 -1.82 9.46 8.01
C ARG A 223 -0.85 8.29 7.91
N PHE A 224 -0.25 8.04 6.74
CA PHE A 224 0.77 7.01 6.58
C PHE A 224 1.96 7.23 7.53
N GLN A 225 2.43 8.47 7.69
CA GLN A 225 3.54 8.78 8.61
C GLN A 225 3.25 8.39 10.06
N SER A 226 1.99 8.35 10.49
CA SER A 226 1.65 7.88 11.85
C SER A 226 1.96 6.40 12.07
N PHE A 227 2.06 5.61 11.00
CA PHE A 227 2.37 4.16 11.05
C PHE A 227 3.86 3.84 10.93
N THR A 228 4.72 4.83 10.67
CA THR A 228 6.19 4.60 10.60
C THR A 228 6.84 4.54 11.99
N VAL A 229 6.09 4.87 13.05
CA VAL A 229 6.58 4.93 14.42
C VAL A 229 6.02 3.78 15.26
N GLY A 230 6.92 2.94 15.79
CA GLY A 230 6.57 1.88 16.74
C GLY A 230 6.22 0.55 16.09
N LYS A 231 5.84 -0.43 16.92
CA LYS A 231 5.48 -1.77 16.47
C LYS A 231 3.99 -1.80 16.12
N LEU A 232 3.69 -1.99 14.84
CA LEU A 232 2.32 -2.11 14.34
C LEU A 232 1.71 -3.45 14.70
N ASP A 233 0.45 -3.43 15.15
CA ASP A 233 -0.34 -4.65 15.28
C ASP A 233 -1.00 -5.06 13.94
N THR A 234 -1.77 -6.15 13.91
CA THR A 234 -2.41 -6.63 12.69
C THR A 234 -3.44 -5.65 12.12
N ARG A 235 -4.15 -4.91 12.99
CA ARG A 235 -5.12 -3.89 12.58
C ARG A 235 -4.39 -2.72 11.93
N ASP A 236 -3.34 -2.25 12.58
CA ASP A 236 -2.54 -1.13 12.09
C ASP A 236 -1.92 -1.43 10.72
N ASN A 237 -1.46 -2.67 10.49
CA ASN A 237 -0.93 -3.08 9.19
C ASN A 237 -2.00 -3.07 8.08
N ILE A 238 -3.23 -3.49 8.38
CA ILE A 238 -4.34 -3.44 7.40
C ILE A 238 -4.70 -1.98 7.08
N GLU A 239 -4.78 -1.12 8.10
CA GLU A 239 -5.07 0.31 7.95
C GLU A 239 -3.98 1.04 7.15
N LYS A 240 -2.70 0.75 7.46
CA LYS A 240 -1.55 1.21 6.67
C LYS A 240 -1.68 0.79 5.21
N ASN A 241 -1.95 -0.48 4.94
CA ASN A 241 -2.08 -1.00 3.58
C ASN A 241 -3.25 -0.39 2.80
N MET A 242 -4.36 -0.08 3.47
CA MET A 242 -5.47 0.67 2.88
C MET A 242 -5.03 2.06 2.42
N ILE A 243 -4.28 2.78 3.26
CA ILE A 243 -3.74 4.11 2.93
C ILE A 243 -2.75 4.02 1.76
N LEU A 244 -1.88 3.00 1.75
CA LEU A 244 -0.96 2.75 0.64
C LEU A 244 -1.73 2.58 -0.69
N LEU A 245 -2.85 1.85 -0.70
CA LEU A 245 -3.69 1.73 -1.90
C LEU A 245 -4.29 3.06 -2.32
N GLY A 246 -4.81 3.84 -1.38
CA GLY A 246 -5.37 5.16 -1.65
C GLY A 246 -4.37 6.10 -2.34
N ILE A 247 -3.14 6.14 -1.84
CA ILE A 247 -2.03 6.90 -2.48
C ILE A 247 -1.68 6.29 -3.84
N SER A 248 -1.62 4.96 -3.93
CA SER A 248 -1.26 4.28 -5.18
C SER A 248 -2.24 4.56 -6.33
N ARG A 249 -3.52 4.76 -6.03
CA ARG A 249 -4.54 5.11 -7.04
C ARG A 249 -4.31 6.48 -7.66
N LYS A 250 -3.56 7.36 -7.02
CA LYS A 250 -3.19 8.68 -7.56
C LYS A 250 -1.84 8.65 -8.28
N LEU A 251 -0.88 7.83 -7.80
CA LEU A 251 0.49 7.83 -8.32
C LEU A 251 0.81 6.72 -9.34
N PHE A 252 0.10 5.60 -9.31
CA PHE A 252 0.45 4.36 -10.01
C PHE A 252 -0.71 3.79 -10.84
N THR A 253 -1.61 4.62 -11.37
CA THR A 253 -2.82 4.18 -12.12
C THR A 253 -2.53 3.18 -13.24
N HIS A 254 -1.43 3.35 -13.96
CA HIS A 254 -1.03 2.46 -15.07
C HIS A 254 -0.21 1.25 -14.62
N SER A 255 0.46 1.34 -13.48
CA SER A 255 1.29 0.27 -12.93
C SER A 255 0.50 -0.68 -12.04
N ILE A 256 -0.52 -0.16 -11.37
CA ILE A 256 -1.52 -0.89 -10.60
C ILE A 256 -2.88 -0.57 -11.23
N PRO A 257 -3.24 -1.30 -12.31
CA PRO A 257 -4.53 -1.15 -12.96
C PRO A 257 -5.69 -1.35 -11.98
N LEU A 258 -6.86 -0.82 -12.30
CA LEU A 258 -8.02 -0.85 -11.42
C LEU A 258 -8.36 -2.27 -10.94
N ILE A 259 -8.30 -3.26 -11.83
CA ILE A 259 -8.55 -4.67 -11.51
C ILE A 259 -7.58 -5.23 -10.45
N VAL A 260 -6.31 -4.82 -10.49
CA VAL A 260 -5.30 -5.24 -9.50
C VAL A 260 -5.52 -4.53 -8.17
N ALA A 261 -5.89 -3.24 -8.22
CA ALA A 261 -6.25 -2.51 -7.02
C ALA A 261 -7.47 -3.15 -6.34
N GLU A 262 -8.51 -3.52 -7.10
CA GLU A 262 -9.69 -4.24 -6.58
C GLU A 262 -9.30 -5.52 -5.85
N GLN A 263 -8.45 -6.35 -6.46
CA GLN A 263 -7.95 -7.57 -5.82
C GLN A 263 -7.18 -7.29 -4.52
N CYS A 264 -6.38 -6.22 -4.48
CA CYS A 264 -5.68 -5.82 -3.26
C CYS A 264 -6.68 -5.39 -2.15
N TYR A 265 -7.73 -4.65 -2.51
CA TYR A 265 -8.79 -4.28 -1.56
C TYR A 265 -9.58 -5.49 -1.08
N GLU A 266 -9.93 -6.42 -1.97
CA GLU A 266 -10.62 -7.67 -1.61
C GLU A 266 -9.80 -8.50 -0.62
N LYS A 267 -8.48 -8.57 -0.83
CA LYS A 267 -7.54 -9.18 0.12
C LYS A 267 -7.59 -8.48 1.48
N LEU A 268 -7.50 -7.15 1.53
CA LEU A 268 -7.59 -6.41 2.79
C LEU A 268 -8.94 -6.60 3.48
N LEU A 269 -10.04 -6.66 2.72
CA LEU A 269 -11.38 -6.92 3.26
C LEU A 269 -11.45 -8.31 3.88
N LYS A 270 -10.89 -9.33 3.22
CA LYS A 270 -10.76 -10.69 3.78
C LYS A 270 -9.99 -10.68 5.10
N ASP A 271 -8.82 -10.04 5.13
CA ASP A 271 -8.00 -9.94 6.36
C ASP A 271 -8.75 -9.21 7.49
N ALA A 272 -9.42 -8.11 7.17
CA ALA A 272 -10.19 -7.33 8.14
C ALA A 272 -11.38 -8.13 8.70
N ARG A 273 -12.11 -8.87 7.85
CA ARG A 273 -13.20 -9.76 8.28
C ARG A 273 -12.70 -10.86 9.22
N ILE A 274 -11.59 -11.51 8.87
CA ILE A 274 -10.95 -12.54 9.71
C ILE A 274 -10.53 -11.92 11.06
N LEU A 275 -9.92 -10.74 11.04
CA LEU A 275 -9.49 -10.06 12.26
C LEU A 275 -10.66 -9.76 13.21
N VAL A 276 -11.81 -9.30 12.69
CA VAL A 276 -13.02 -9.07 13.50
C VAL A 276 -13.53 -10.38 14.10
N GLN A 277 -13.59 -11.43 13.29
CA GLN A 277 -14.05 -12.76 13.69
C GLN A 277 -13.18 -13.39 14.81
N ASP A 278 -11.85 -13.29 14.68
CA ASP A 278 -10.92 -13.97 15.60
C ASP A 278 -10.64 -13.16 16.88
N THR A 279 -10.88 -11.85 16.85
CA THR A 279 -10.65 -11.00 18.02
C THR A 279 -11.66 -11.31 19.12
N LYS A 280 -11.22 -11.85 20.26
CA LYS A 280 -12.10 -12.21 21.40
C LYS A 280 -12.50 -11.01 22.28
N ILE A 281 -11.61 -10.03 22.43
CA ILE A 281 -11.79 -8.88 23.31
C ILE A 281 -12.74 -7.86 22.67
N ALA A 282 -13.86 -7.55 23.32
CA ALA A 282 -14.93 -6.70 22.77
C ALA A 282 -14.41 -5.34 22.25
N ASN A 283 -13.67 -4.58 23.06
CA ASN A 283 -13.16 -3.27 22.65
C ASN A 283 -12.19 -3.35 21.47
N LYS A 284 -11.37 -4.40 21.37
CA LYS A 284 -10.47 -4.60 20.23
C LYS A 284 -11.25 -5.03 18.98
N ARG A 285 -12.27 -5.88 19.16
CA ARG A 285 -13.16 -6.31 18.07
C ARG A 285 -13.91 -5.12 17.48
N GLU A 286 -14.39 -4.20 18.31
CA GLU A 286 -15.07 -2.99 17.85
C GLU A 286 -14.12 -2.09 17.05
N LYS A 287 -12.86 -1.92 17.48
CA LYS A 287 -11.86 -1.19 16.70
C LYS A 287 -11.56 -1.86 15.34
N ALA A 288 -11.43 -3.18 15.31
CA ALA A 288 -11.24 -3.93 14.07
C ALA A 288 -12.47 -3.83 13.15
N TYR A 289 -13.68 -3.82 13.75
CA TYR A 289 -14.93 -3.65 13.02
C TYR A 289 -15.03 -2.26 12.40
N ASN A 290 -14.70 -1.20 13.14
CA ASN A 290 -14.68 0.17 12.60
C ASN A 290 -13.68 0.30 11.44
N MET A 291 -12.51 -0.34 11.55
CA MET A 291 -11.56 -0.43 10.44
C MET A 291 -12.15 -1.16 9.24
N LEU A 292 -12.85 -2.28 9.43
CA LEU A 292 -13.53 -3.01 8.36
C LEU A 292 -14.60 -2.14 7.67
N ILE A 293 -15.41 -1.41 8.44
CA ILE A 293 -16.41 -0.47 7.89
C ILE A 293 -15.75 0.64 7.08
N ASN A 294 -14.65 1.22 7.57
CA ASN A 294 -13.88 2.22 6.83
C ASN A 294 -13.30 1.65 5.53
N LEU A 295 -12.81 0.41 5.56
CA LEU A 295 -12.27 -0.26 4.38
C LEU A 295 -13.36 -0.58 3.35
N ILE A 296 -14.56 -0.98 3.79
CA ILE A 296 -15.74 -1.14 2.92
C ILE A 296 -16.10 0.19 2.28
N GLU A 297 -16.07 1.29 3.04
CA GLU A 297 -16.28 2.64 2.50
C GLU A 297 -15.23 3.00 1.46
N ASP A 298 -13.96 2.81 1.77
CA ASP A 298 -12.85 3.15 0.86
C ASP A 298 -12.94 2.36 -0.45
N TYR A 299 -13.18 1.04 -0.35
CA TYR A 299 -13.34 0.17 -1.52
C TYR A 299 -14.54 0.57 -2.38
N ASN A 300 -15.73 0.77 -1.80
CA ASN A 300 -16.89 1.11 -2.61
C ASN A 300 -16.84 2.57 -3.10
N VAL A 301 -16.55 3.51 -2.21
CA VAL A 301 -16.68 4.94 -2.48
C VAL A 301 -15.47 5.51 -3.19
N ARG A 302 -14.23 5.16 -2.79
CA ARG A 302 -13.03 5.71 -3.45
C ARG A 302 -12.62 4.93 -4.69
N LEU A 303 -12.79 3.61 -4.69
CA LEU A 303 -12.37 2.75 -5.80
C LEU A 303 -13.52 2.46 -6.78
N LEU A 304 -14.54 1.71 -6.36
CA LEU A 304 -15.58 1.21 -7.27
C LEU A 304 -16.45 2.32 -7.88
N SER A 305 -16.60 3.48 -7.23
CA SER A 305 -17.31 4.63 -7.80
C SER A 305 -16.65 5.15 -9.10
N THR A 306 -15.34 4.92 -9.27
CA THR A 306 -14.57 5.29 -10.46
C THR A 306 -14.55 4.19 -11.53
N LYS A 307 -15.15 3.02 -11.25
CA LYS A 307 -15.13 1.85 -12.12
C LYS A 307 -16.11 2.01 -13.28
N VAL A 308 -15.54 2.19 -14.49
CA VAL A 308 -16.31 2.30 -15.73
C VAL A 308 -16.61 0.92 -16.33
N PHE A 309 -15.61 0.02 -16.35
CA PHE A 309 -15.72 -1.29 -16.96
C PHE A 309 -16.04 -2.38 -15.93
N TRP A 310 -17.03 -3.21 -16.25
CA TRP A 310 -17.46 -4.35 -15.44
C TRP A 310 -17.52 -5.57 -16.34
N GLU A 311 -16.81 -6.63 -15.98
CA GLU A 311 -16.86 -7.90 -16.71
C GLU A 311 -18.25 -8.54 -16.61
N ASP A 312 -18.86 -8.44 -15.42
CA ASP A 312 -20.20 -8.93 -15.13
C ASP A 312 -21.19 -7.77 -14.94
N LEU A 313 -22.17 -7.69 -15.85
CA LEU A 313 -23.21 -6.67 -15.83
C LEU A 313 -24.14 -6.80 -14.61
N SER A 314 -24.31 -8.01 -14.05
CA SER A 314 -25.12 -8.21 -12.85
C SER A 314 -24.48 -7.52 -11.64
N LYS A 315 -23.16 -7.73 -11.43
CA LYS A 315 -22.37 -7.06 -10.39
C LYS A 315 -22.39 -5.54 -10.54
N ARG A 316 -22.37 -5.05 -11.78
CA ARG A 316 -22.52 -3.60 -12.07
C ARG A 316 -23.86 -3.07 -11.58
N ASP A 317 -24.95 -3.76 -11.87
CA ASP A 317 -26.28 -3.30 -11.52
C ASP A 317 -26.57 -3.45 -10.02
N GLU A 318 -26.00 -4.47 -9.37
CA GLU A 318 -25.97 -4.56 -7.91
C GLU A 318 -25.23 -3.39 -7.27
N TYR A 319 -24.05 -3.06 -7.79
CA TYR A 319 -23.26 -1.93 -7.31
C TYR A 319 -23.99 -0.60 -7.53
N LYS A 320 -24.65 -0.38 -8.67
CA LYS A 320 -25.48 0.82 -8.88
C LYS A 320 -26.57 0.96 -7.83
N LYS A 321 -27.31 -0.13 -7.53
CA LYS A 321 -28.34 -0.12 -6.48
C LYS A 321 -27.75 0.21 -5.11
N PHE A 322 -26.56 -0.29 -4.81
CA PHE A 322 -25.82 0.07 -3.59
C PHE A 322 -25.44 1.55 -3.60
N TRP A 323 -24.85 2.03 -4.69
CA TRP A 323 -24.37 3.40 -4.85
C TRP A 323 -25.51 4.42 -4.73
N ASP A 324 -26.65 4.17 -5.37
CA ASP A 324 -27.83 5.05 -5.28
C ASP A 324 -28.36 5.16 -3.85
N LYS A 325 -28.34 4.06 -3.09
CA LYS A 325 -28.71 4.07 -1.67
C LYS A 325 -27.69 4.83 -0.85
N TYR A 326 -26.41 4.60 -1.08
CA TYR A 326 -25.32 5.29 -0.40
C TYR A 326 -25.39 6.80 -0.64
N GLN A 327 -25.60 7.26 -1.88
CA GLN A 327 -25.73 8.68 -2.20
C GLN A 327 -26.91 9.35 -1.49
N LYS A 328 -28.04 8.65 -1.32
CA LYS A 328 -29.18 9.16 -0.53
C LYS A 328 -28.80 9.30 0.95
N ILE A 329 -28.11 8.32 1.51
CA ILE A 329 -27.64 8.34 2.89
C ILE A 329 -26.59 9.44 3.09
N ALA A 330 -25.67 9.63 2.13
CA ALA A 330 -24.60 10.62 2.21
C ALA A 330 -25.10 12.07 2.37
N LYS A 331 -26.31 12.39 1.89
CA LYS A 331 -26.95 13.70 2.11
C LYS A 331 -27.24 13.98 3.58
N LEU A 332 -27.42 12.94 4.40
CA LEU A 332 -27.65 13.08 5.84
C LEU A 332 -26.39 13.53 6.59
N LYS A 333 -25.20 13.45 5.99
CA LYS A 333 -23.93 13.77 6.65
C LYS A 333 -23.90 15.19 7.22
N GLU A 334 -24.57 16.13 6.56
CA GLU A 334 -24.64 17.54 6.97
C GLU A 334 -25.83 17.85 7.89
N THR A 335 -26.93 17.09 7.78
CA THR A 335 -28.17 17.35 8.53
C THR A 335 -28.25 16.55 9.84
N ASP A 336 -27.86 15.28 9.81
CA ASP A 336 -27.89 14.36 10.94
C ASP A 336 -26.76 13.33 10.81
N PHE A 337 -25.62 13.65 11.42
CA PHE A 337 -24.43 12.81 11.37
C PHE A 337 -24.64 11.44 12.05
N ILE A 338 -25.46 11.38 13.11
CA ILE A 338 -25.69 10.14 13.87
C ILE A 338 -26.49 9.17 13.01
N GLU A 339 -27.59 9.66 12.42
CA GLU A 339 -28.41 8.83 11.54
C GLU A 339 -27.65 8.46 10.26
N TYR A 340 -26.80 9.35 9.73
CA TYR A 340 -25.88 9.03 8.63
C TYR A 340 -24.99 7.83 8.95
N VAL A 341 -24.29 7.85 10.09
CA VAL A 341 -23.39 6.75 10.50
C VAL A 341 -24.17 5.44 10.63
N LYS A 342 -25.32 5.47 11.30
CA LYS A 342 -26.18 4.30 11.48
C LYS A 342 -26.67 3.71 10.16
N GLN A 343 -27.24 4.53 9.26
CA GLN A 343 -27.77 4.06 7.98
C GLN A 343 -26.65 3.56 7.06
N LYS A 344 -25.48 4.23 7.08
CA LYS A 344 -24.29 3.79 6.35
C LYS A 344 -23.85 2.40 6.79
N GLU A 345 -23.69 2.19 8.10
CA GLU A 345 -23.31 0.88 8.64
C GLU A 345 -24.33 -0.20 8.29
N ILE A 346 -25.64 0.07 8.41
CA ILE A 346 -26.68 -0.88 8.03
C ILE A 346 -26.57 -1.29 6.55
N LEU A 347 -26.36 -0.31 5.66
CA LEU A 347 -26.19 -0.58 4.23
C LEU A 347 -24.96 -1.46 3.98
N PHE A 348 -23.83 -1.12 4.60
CA PHE A 348 -22.57 -1.84 4.41
C PHE A 348 -22.63 -3.25 4.96
N ILE A 349 -23.18 -3.47 6.17
CA ILE A 349 -23.36 -4.80 6.75
C ILE A 349 -24.24 -5.66 5.85
N LYS A 350 -25.39 -5.13 5.39
CA LYS A 350 -26.32 -5.88 4.54
C LYS A 350 -25.71 -6.27 3.20
N ASP A 351 -24.90 -5.39 2.62
CA ASP A 351 -24.17 -5.67 1.38
C ASP A 351 -23.06 -6.71 1.60
N ASP A 352 -22.27 -6.54 2.68
CA ASP A 352 -21.17 -7.45 3.02
C ASP A 352 -21.65 -8.85 3.38
N LEU A 353 -22.80 -8.99 4.07
CA LEU A 353 -23.44 -10.28 4.34
C LEU A 353 -23.76 -11.06 3.06
N LYS A 354 -24.25 -10.38 2.01
CA LYS A 354 -24.51 -11.03 0.73
C LYS A 354 -23.24 -11.56 0.09
N LYS A 355 -22.16 -10.78 0.14
CA LYS A 355 -20.85 -11.16 -0.38
C LYS A 355 -20.23 -12.32 0.41
N ILE A 356 -20.43 -12.34 1.72
CA ILE A 356 -19.98 -13.43 2.59
C ILE A 356 -20.73 -14.74 2.28
N HIS A 357 -22.01 -14.65 1.93
CA HIS A 357 -22.86 -15.79 1.54
C HIS A 357 -22.75 -16.20 0.07
N ASP A 358 -21.85 -15.59 -0.71
CA ASP A 358 -21.58 -16.03 -2.09
C ASP A 358 -21.10 -17.49 -2.09
N GLU A 359 -21.69 -18.32 -2.94
CA GLU A 359 -21.36 -19.75 -3.06
C GLU A 359 -19.89 -20.00 -3.42
N ASN A 360 -19.25 -19.02 -4.05
CA ASN A 360 -17.83 -19.09 -4.42
C ASN A 360 -16.89 -18.79 -3.23
N ASN A 361 -17.42 -18.31 -2.11
CA ASN A 361 -16.63 -17.97 -0.94
C ASN A 361 -16.27 -19.22 -0.13
N LYS A 362 -14.97 -19.52 -0.06
CA LYS A 362 -14.44 -20.71 0.63
C LYS A 362 -14.10 -20.48 2.11
N VAL A 363 -14.27 -19.25 2.61
CA VAL A 363 -13.88 -18.86 3.97
C VAL A 363 -15.09 -18.88 4.89
N ASP A 364 -14.97 -19.56 6.03
CA ASP A 364 -16.01 -19.55 7.06
C ASP A 364 -16.04 -18.23 7.83
N TYR A 365 -17.13 -17.48 7.67
CA TYR A 365 -17.40 -16.22 8.35
C TYR A 365 -18.57 -16.32 9.36
N SER A 366 -18.89 -17.53 9.84
CA SER A 366 -20.05 -17.77 10.73
C SER A 366 -20.05 -16.87 11.97
N LYS A 367 -18.88 -16.61 12.57
CA LYS A 367 -18.78 -15.75 13.76
C LYS A 367 -18.96 -14.26 13.42
N LEU A 368 -18.44 -13.83 12.26
CA LEU A 368 -18.66 -12.48 11.76
C LEU A 368 -20.15 -12.25 11.45
N GLU A 369 -20.83 -13.24 10.83
CA GLU A 369 -22.26 -13.16 10.56
C GLU A 369 -23.07 -12.97 11.85
N VAL A 370 -22.75 -13.74 12.90
CA VAL A 370 -23.38 -13.57 14.22
C VAL A 370 -23.14 -12.15 14.76
N TYR A 371 -21.94 -11.61 14.58
CA TYR A 371 -21.60 -10.25 14.99
C TYR A 371 -22.42 -9.20 14.23
N TYR A 372 -22.50 -9.32 12.91
CA TYR A 372 -23.32 -8.46 12.05
C TYR A 372 -24.80 -8.51 12.39
N LYS A 373 -25.35 -9.71 12.65
CA LYS A 373 -26.75 -9.86 13.08
C LYS A 373 -27.01 -9.13 14.41
N ARG A 374 -26.08 -9.20 15.37
CA ARG A 374 -26.21 -8.45 16.63
C ARG A 374 -26.23 -6.93 16.40
N LYS A 375 -25.34 -6.40 15.57
CA LYS A 375 -25.35 -4.97 15.19
C LYS A 375 -26.66 -4.56 14.51
N LEU A 376 -27.18 -5.40 13.61
CA LEU A 376 -28.48 -5.15 12.96
C LEU A 376 -29.66 -5.22 13.96
N LEU A 377 -29.59 -6.08 14.98
CA LEU A 377 -30.58 -6.15 16.06
C LEU A 377 -30.55 -4.86 16.90
N ASP A 378 -29.36 -4.39 17.27
CA ASP A 378 -29.17 -3.14 18.03
C ASP A 378 -29.72 -1.94 17.25
N TYR A 379 -29.59 -1.96 15.91
CA TYR A 379 -30.18 -0.95 15.03
C TYR A 379 -31.67 -1.15 14.70
N GLY A 380 -32.32 -2.17 15.28
CA GLY A 380 -33.75 -2.47 15.08
C GLY A 380 -34.10 -2.97 13.68
N GLN A 381 -33.11 -3.46 12.90
CA GLN A 381 -33.29 -3.93 11.53
C GLN A 381 -33.75 -5.38 11.44
N ILE A 382 -33.47 -6.18 12.48
CA ILE A 382 -33.94 -7.56 12.62
C ILE A 382 -34.53 -7.75 14.01
N LYS A 383 -35.37 -8.79 14.20
CA LYS A 383 -35.96 -9.13 15.48
C LYS A 383 -35.47 -10.50 15.93
N GLU A 384 -35.12 -10.63 17.20
CA GLU A 384 -34.84 -11.93 17.79
C GLU A 384 -36.15 -12.65 18.06
N ILE A 385 -36.28 -13.83 17.46
CA ILE A 385 -37.43 -14.70 17.65
C ILE A 385 -37.15 -15.59 18.87
N LYS A 386 -37.99 -15.51 19.90
CA LYS A 386 -37.85 -16.36 21.08
C LYS A 386 -38.04 -17.83 20.71
N ASN A 387 -37.10 -18.69 21.09
CA ASN A 387 -37.17 -20.13 20.87
C ASN A 387 -38.14 -20.85 21.84
N SER A 388 -39.08 -20.11 22.42
CA SER A 388 -40.10 -20.59 23.34
C SER A 388 -41.46 -20.10 22.85
N TYR A 389 -42.21 -20.99 22.23
CA TYR A 389 -43.60 -20.73 21.85
C TYR A 389 -44.52 -21.55 22.74
N LYS A 390 -45.49 -20.88 23.38
CA LYS A 390 -46.63 -21.57 23.99
C LYS A 390 -47.66 -21.77 22.90
N SER A 391 -47.78 -23.00 22.42
CA SER A 391 -48.81 -23.36 21.45
C SER A 391 -50.09 -23.76 22.22
N TYR A 392 -51.19 -23.02 22.02
CA TYR A 392 -52.47 -23.31 22.69
C TYR A 392 -53.34 -24.18 21.77
N GLY A 393 -53.63 -25.42 22.20
CA GLY A 393 -54.48 -26.36 21.47
C GLY A 393 -54.38 -27.79 21.99
N LYS A 394 -55.41 -28.63 21.75
CA LYS A 394 -55.33 -30.09 21.95
C LYS A 394 -54.63 -30.70 20.73
N TYR A 395 -53.35 -31.05 20.87
CA TYR A 395 -52.60 -31.73 19.82
C TYR A 395 -52.88 -33.23 19.90
N LEU A 396 -53.48 -33.80 18.85
CA LEU A 396 -53.64 -35.25 18.68
C LEU A 396 -52.53 -35.76 17.76
N GLY A 397 -51.53 -36.45 18.33
CA GLY A 397 -50.44 -37.06 17.58
C GLY A 397 -49.27 -37.50 18.49
N LYS A 398 -48.50 -38.51 18.08
CA LYS A 398 -47.27 -38.91 18.79
C LYS A 398 -46.16 -37.89 18.53
N ILE A 399 -45.71 -37.22 19.59
CA ILE A 399 -44.52 -36.35 19.53
C ILE A 399 -43.29 -37.24 19.27
N ARG A 400 -42.63 -37.06 18.12
CA ARG A 400 -41.31 -37.65 17.86
C ARG A 400 -40.27 -36.77 18.55
N ASN A 401 -39.79 -37.20 19.72
CA ASN A 401 -38.61 -36.61 20.35
C ASN A 401 -37.35 -37.00 19.58
N THR A 402 -37.02 -36.29 18.50
CA THR A 402 -35.67 -36.32 17.95
C THR A 402 -34.77 -35.46 18.85
N VAL A 403 -34.12 -36.12 19.79
CA VAL A 403 -33.06 -35.52 20.60
C VAL A 403 -31.87 -35.26 19.68
N ASN A 404 -31.73 -34.03 19.18
CA ASN A 404 -30.47 -33.57 18.61
C ASN A 404 -29.47 -33.41 19.76
N LYS A 405 -28.71 -34.48 20.05
CA LYS A 405 -27.48 -34.38 20.84
C LYS A 405 -26.50 -33.50 20.05
N LEU A 406 -26.40 -32.22 20.42
CA LEU A 406 -25.20 -31.44 20.14
C LEU A 406 -24.10 -31.99 21.05
N SER A 407 -23.12 -32.65 20.44
CA SER A 407 -21.90 -33.13 21.11
C SER A 407 -21.10 -31.95 21.64
N ALA A 408 -20.53 -32.14 22.83
CA ALA A 408 -19.65 -31.21 23.54
C ALA A 408 -18.35 -30.92 22.81
#